data_AF-A0A8I2Z143-F1
#
_entry.id   AF-A0A8I2Z143-F1
#
_cell.length_a   1.000
_cell.length_b   1.000
_cell.length_c   1.000
_cell.angle_alpha   90.00
_cell.angle_beta   90.00
_cell.angle_gamma   90.00
#
_symmetry.space_group_name_H-M   'P 1'
#
loop_
_entity.id
_entity.type
_entity.pdbx_description
1 polymer ?
#
loop_
_entity_poly.entity_id
_entity_poly.type
_entity_poly.pdbx_seq_one_letter_code
_entity_poly.pdbx_strand_id
1 'polypeptide(L)'
;MPTPQEVYTRLLMHRDPSRGFPLYTPEPNEGLPPDYRARGPRIGDLGYIDNMDGGFNFLFNMCLPADHPFNQVYGVPETFQQVKLRVHEDVQIRPNQDPPGIILSTCPTKVIQLGGTVDARNS
;
A
#
# COMPACT_ATOMS: atom_id res chain seq x y z
N MET A 1 20.54 -4.41 15.36
CA MET A 1 19.31 -3.73 15.83
C MET A 1 18.27 -3.86 14.74
N PRO A 2 16.96 -3.97 15.06
CA PRO A 2 15.94 -4.04 14.02
C PRO A 2 15.91 -2.75 13.19
N THR A 3 15.59 -2.86 11.90
CA THR A 3 15.42 -1.69 11.02
C THR A 3 14.14 -0.92 11.39
N PRO A 4 14.02 0.37 11.01
CA PRO A 4 12.77 1.11 11.19
C PRO A 4 11.55 0.39 10.60
N GLN A 5 11.69 -0.20 9.41
CA GLN A 5 10.64 -1.01 8.77
C GLN A 5 10.24 -2.22 9.63
N GLU A 6 11.20 -2.95 10.22
CA GLU A 6 10.91 -4.10 11.07
C GLU A 6 10.17 -3.70 12.35
N VAL A 7 10.55 -2.56 12.96
CA VAL A 7 9.86 -2.02 14.14
C VAL A 7 8.44 -1.59 13.76
N TYR A 8 8.30 -0.81 12.70
CA TYR A 8 7.01 -0.33 12.21
C TYR A 8 6.07 -1.49 11.88
N THR A 9 6.57 -2.48 11.15
CA THR A 9 5.82 -3.70 10.81
C THR A 9 5.31 -4.40 12.06
N ARG A 10 6.17 -4.63 13.06
CA ARG A 10 5.77 -5.31 14.30
C ARG A 10 4.70 -4.55 15.08
N LEU A 11 4.71 -3.22 15.03
CA LEU A 11 3.75 -2.37 15.73
C LEU A 11 2.39 -2.28 15.02
N LEU A 12 2.39 -2.35 13.68
CA LEU A 12 1.18 -2.20 12.86
C LEU A 12 0.63 -3.49 12.29
N MET A 13 1.38 -4.60 12.35
CA MET A 13 0.86 -5.89 11.93
C MET A 13 -0.38 -6.23 12.73
N HIS A 14 -1.48 -6.41 12.00
CA HIS A 14 -2.72 -6.86 12.58
C HIS A 14 -2.55 -8.29 13.12
N ARG A 15 -3.25 -8.60 14.22
CA ARG A 15 -3.37 -9.98 14.70
C ARG A 15 -4.01 -10.91 13.67
N ASP A 16 -4.80 -10.35 12.77
CA ASP A 16 -5.38 -11.04 11.62
C ASP A 16 -4.44 -10.92 10.41
N PRO A 17 -3.76 -12.00 9.99
CA PRO A 17 -2.85 -12.00 8.86
C PRO A 17 -3.52 -11.64 7.53
N SER A 18 -4.86 -11.72 7.44
CA SER A 18 -5.59 -11.41 6.21
C SER A 18 -5.65 -9.91 5.88
N ARG A 19 -5.23 -9.05 6.81
CA ARG A 19 -5.23 -7.58 6.65
C ARG A 19 -3.98 -7.03 5.96
N GLY A 20 -3.08 -7.90 5.52
CA GLY A 20 -1.91 -7.54 4.73
C GLY A 20 -0.70 -7.11 5.57
N PHE A 21 0.27 -6.50 4.89
CA PHE A 21 1.57 -6.15 5.44
C PHE A 21 1.76 -4.62 5.40
N PRO A 22 1.99 -3.95 6.53
CA PRO A 22 2.13 -2.49 6.58
C PRO A 22 3.49 -2.04 6.01
N LEU A 23 3.47 -0.99 5.18
CA LEU A 23 4.65 -0.34 4.61
C LEU A 23 5.04 0.90 5.43
N TYR A 24 6.32 1.04 5.77
CA TYR A 24 6.84 2.23 6.45
C TYR A 24 6.82 3.46 5.52
N THR A 25 7.13 3.26 4.24
CA THR A 25 6.95 4.30 3.19
C THR A 25 5.94 3.79 2.17
N PRO A 26 4.65 4.18 2.29
CA PRO A 26 3.61 3.73 1.38
C PRO A 26 3.66 4.42 0.00
N GLU A 27 4.34 5.56 -0.11
CA GLU A 27 4.42 6.32 -1.35
C GLU A 27 5.17 5.56 -2.46
N PRO A 28 4.64 5.56 -3.70
CA PRO A 28 5.30 4.88 -4.81
C PRO A 28 6.57 5.63 -5.24
N ASN A 29 7.58 4.86 -5.66
CA ASN A 29 8.85 5.40 -6.17
C ASN A 29 8.63 6.42 -7.31
N GLU A 30 9.31 7.56 -7.23
CA GLU A 30 9.20 8.66 -8.21
C GLU A 30 9.63 8.26 -9.62
N GLY A 31 10.50 7.24 -9.75
CA GLY A 31 10.94 6.70 -11.03
C GLY A 31 9.86 5.90 -11.78
N LEU A 32 8.72 5.61 -11.16
CA LEU A 32 7.62 4.89 -11.80
C LEU A 32 6.78 5.82 -12.71
N PRO A 33 6.17 5.28 -13.78
CA PRO A 33 5.29 6.05 -14.65
C PRO A 33 4.26 6.86 -13.86
N PRO A 34 3.95 8.12 -14.24
CA PRO A 34 2.98 8.96 -13.51
C PRO A 34 1.64 8.26 -13.28
N ASP A 35 1.21 7.50 -14.28
CA ASP A 35 0.03 6.67 -14.30
C ASP A 35 0.01 5.54 -13.27
N TYR A 36 1.19 4.99 -12.93
CA TYR A 36 1.34 4.04 -11.84
C TYR A 36 1.30 4.77 -10.50
N ARG A 37 2.06 5.86 -10.37
CA ARG A 37 2.13 6.65 -9.13
C ARG A 37 0.77 7.17 -8.66
N ALA A 38 -0.08 7.60 -9.60
CA ALA A 38 -1.43 8.09 -9.28
C ALA A 38 -2.38 6.99 -8.78
N ARG A 39 -2.16 5.73 -9.13
CA ARG A 39 -3.03 4.59 -8.77
C ARG A 39 -2.46 3.73 -7.65
N GLY A 40 -1.15 3.77 -7.43
CA GLY A 40 -0.45 2.94 -6.47
C GLY A 40 -0.36 1.47 -6.87
N PRO A 41 0.07 0.60 -5.93
CA PRO A 41 0.14 -0.84 -6.13
C PRO A 41 -1.20 -1.49 -6.46
N ARG A 42 -1.16 -2.57 -7.24
CA ARG A 42 -2.31 -3.28 -7.79
C ARG A 42 -2.14 -4.78 -7.64
N ILE A 43 -3.26 -5.49 -7.79
CA ILE A 43 -3.24 -6.95 -7.86
C ILE A 43 -2.33 -7.39 -9.02
N GLY A 44 -1.43 -8.31 -8.72
CA GLY A 44 -0.44 -8.82 -9.66
C GLY A 44 0.90 -8.10 -9.63
N ASP A 45 1.04 -6.99 -8.90
CA ASP A 45 2.33 -6.33 -8.77
C ASP A 45 3.32 -7.22 -8.02
N LEU A 46 4.46 -7.45 -8.65
CA LEU A 46 5.61 -8.12 -8.07
C LEU A 46 6.70 -7.10 -7.81
N GLY A 47 7.31 -7.22 -6.65
CA GLY A 47 8.28 -6.27 -6.15
C GLY A 47 8.90 -6.75 -4.85
N TYR A 48 9.73 -5.90 -4.25
CA TYR A 48 10.36 -6.14 -2.97
C TYR A 48 10.23 -4.91 -2.06
N ILE A 49 10.31 -5.13 -0.76
CA ILE A 49 10.38 -4.05 0.22
C ILE A 49 11.84 -3.67 0.40
N ASP A 50 12.18 -2.41 0.20
CA ASP A 50 13.52 -1.92 0.49
C ASP A 50 13.69 -1.78 2.02
N ASN A 51 14.77 -2.35 2.54
CA ASN A 51 15.06 -2.37 3.97
C ASN A 51 15.54 -1.02 4.51
N MET A 52 15.95 -0.08 3.64
CA MET A 52 16.41 1.24 4.02
C MET A 52 15.26 2.22 4.21
N ASP A 53 14.36 2.35 3.22
CA ASP A 53 13.23 3.28 3.24
C ASP A 53 11.90 2.60 3.58
N GLY A 54 11.82 1.26 3.60
CA GLY A 54 10.59 0.52 3.86
C GLY A 54 9.53 0.65 2.76
N GLY A 55 9.93 1.11 1.56
CA GLY A 55 9.07 1.30 0.40
C GLY A 55 8.92 0.05 -0.45
N PHE A 56 7.79 -0.05 -1.15
CA PHE A 56 7.58 -1.12 -2.14
C PHE A 56 8.17 -0.72 -3.50
N ASN A 57 9.20 -1.45 -3.93
CA ASN A 57 9.82 -1.29 -5.24
C ASN A 57 9.19 -2.26 -6.25
N PHE A 58 8.45 -1.70 -7.20
CA PHE A 58 7.79 -2.42 -8.28
C PHE A 58 8.80 -2.95 -9.31
N LEU A 59 8.58 -4.19 -9.78
CA LEU A 59 9.35 -4.80 -10.86
C LEU A 59 8.49 -4.95 -12.12
N PHE A 60 7.39 -5.69 -12.02
CA PHE A 60 6.41 -5.88 -13.10
C PHE A 60 5.08 -6.36 -12.51
N ASN A 61 4.00 -6.28 -13.29
CA ASN A 61 2.71 -6.83 -12.93
C ASN A 61 2.47 -8.14 -13.69
N MET A 62 2.34 -9.26 -12.96
CA MET A 62 2.17 -10.58 -13.56
C MET A 62 0.82 -10.78 -14.26
N CYS A 63 -0.16 -9.93 -13.97
CA CYS A 63 -1.49 -9.96 -14.55
C CYS A 63 -1.62 -9.09 -15.80
N LEU A 64 -0.58 -8.34 -16.15
CA LEU A 64 -0.50 -7.55 -17.37
C LEU A 64 0.35 -8.26 -18.44
N PRO A 65 0.07 -8.02 -19.73
CA PRO A 65 0.92 -8.52 -20.82
C PRO A 65 2.38 -8.05 -20.71
N ALA A 66 3.31 -8.80 -21.31
CA ALA A 66 4.74 -8.45 -21.32
C ALA A 66 5.02 -7.10 -21.99
N ASP A 67 4.24 -6.76 -23.02
CA ASP A 67 4.30 -5.51 -23.77
C ASP A 67 3.54 -4.36 -23.11
N HIS A 68 2.92 -4.56 -21.95
CA HIS A 68 2.25 -3.48 -21.23
C HIS A 68 3.27 -2.42 -20.76
N PRO A 69 2.95 -1.10 -20.84
CA PRO A 69 3.90 -0.04 -20.47
C PRO A 69 4.56 -0.19 -19.10
N PHE A 70 3.83 -0.67 -18.09
CA PHE A 70 4.40 -0.94 -16.76
C PHE A 70 5.41 -2.09 -16.76
N ASN A 71 5.16 -3.14 -17.54
CA ASN A 71 6.05 -4.30 -17.63
C ASN A 71 7.26 -3.99 -18.52
N GLN A 72 7.20 -2.95 -19.36
CA GLN A 72 8.34 -2.49 -20.14
C GLN A 72 9.35 -1.65 -19.35
N VAL A 73 9.00 -1.15 -18.16
CA VAL A 73 9.90 -0.29 -17.35
C VAL A 73 11.19 -1.04 -16.97
N TYR A 74 11.04 -2.26 -16.44
CA TYR A 74 12.16 -3.12 -16.07
C TYR A 74 12.22 -4.43 -16.87
N GLY A 75 11.22 -4.66 -17.73
CA GLY A 75 11.04 -5.92 -18.43
C GLY A 75 10.37 -6.99 -17.57
N VAL A 76 10.16 -8.14 -18.19
CA VAL A 76 9.69 -9.37 -17.53
C VAL A 76 10.70 -10.49 -17.79
N PRO A 77 10.72 -11.56 -16.97
CA PRO A 77 11.54 -12.73 -17.26
C PRO A 77 11.25 -13.31 -18.65
N GLU A 78 12.26 -13.91 -19.30
CA GLU A 78 12.13 -14.47 -20.66
C GLU A 78 11.02 -15.53 -20.77
N THR A 79 10.84 -16.32 -19.70
CA THR A 79 9.81 -17.37 -19.61
C THR A 79 8.47 -16.86 -19.05
N PHE A 80 8.29 -15.54 -18.96
CA PHE A 80 7.08 -14.95 -18.40
C PHE A 80 5.83 -15.37 -19.19
N GLN A 81 4.82 -15.81 -18.44
CA GLN A 81 3.48 -16.03 -18.95
C GLN A 81 2.50 -15.22 -18.10
N GLN A 82 1.67 -14.42 -18.76
CA GLN A 82 0.68 -13.60 -18.08
C GLN A 82 -0.32 -14.46 -17.31
N VAL A 83 -0.52 -14.12 -16.04
CA VAL A 83 -1.61 -14.68 -15.22
C VAL A 83 -2.91 -13.96 -15.58
N LYS A 84 -3.84 -14.69 -16.21
CA LYS A 84 -5.15 -14.14 -16.57
C LYS A 84 -6.09 -14.18 -15.35
N LEU A 85 -6.30 -13.03 -14.72
CA LEU A 85 -7.29 -12.88 -13.67
C LEU A 85 -8.70 -12.73 -14.26
N ARG A 86 -9.64 -13.48 -13.72
CA ARG A 86 -11.07 -13.32 -13.97
C ARG A 86 -11.60 -12.40 -12.87
N VAL A 87 -11.68 -11.10 -13.19
CA VAL A 87 -11.99 -10.04 -12.20
C VAL A 87 -13.23 -10.36 -11.35
N HIS A 88 -14.26 -10.96 -11.93
CA HIS A 88 -15.49 -11.27 -11.19
C HIS A 88 -15.41 -12.49 -10.27
N GLU A 89 -14.43 -13.38 -10.47
CA GLU A 89 -14.30 -14.63 -9.73
C GLU A 89 -13.11 -14.58 -8.76
N ASP A 90 -12.01 -13.98 -9.20
CA ASP A 90 -10.73 -14.03 -8.51
C ASP A 90 -10.50 -12.77 -7.65
N VAL A 91 -11.27 -11.69 -7.85
CA VAL A 91 -11.13 -10.42 -7.13
C VAL A 91 -12.38 -10.09 -6.31
N GLN A 92 -12.20 -9.92 -5.00
CA GLN A 92 -13.23 -9.40 -4.12
C GLN A 92 -13.02 -7.90 -3.89
N ILE A 93 -13.97 -7.09 -4.34
CA ILE A 93 -13.98 -5.65 -4.04
C ILE A 93 -14.77 -5.45 -2.75
N ARG A 94 -14.12 -4.88 -1.73
CA ARG A 94 -14.74 -4.52 -0.46
C ARG A 94 -14.87 -2.99 -0.38
N PRO A 95 -16.00 -2.41 -0.81
CA PRO A 95 -16.21 -0.97 -0.66
C PRO A 95 -16.26 -0.61 0.84
N ASN A 96 -15.73 0.56 1.20
CA ASN A 96 -15.72 1.08 2.57
C ASN A 96 -15.11 0.14 3.62
N GLN A 97 -14.10 -0.65 3.26
CA GLN A 97 -13.39 -1.47 4.26
C GLN A 97 -12.84 -0.60 5.40
N ASP A 98 -12.43 0.64 5.07
CA ASP A 98 -12.01 1.67 6.00
C ASP A 98 -12.79 2.98 5.71
N PRO A 99 -13.89 3.25 6.44
CA PRO A 99 -14.70 4.45 6.24
C PRO A 99 -13.91 5.74 6.50
N PRO A 100 -14.17 6.83 5.76
CA PRO A 100 -13.58 8.14 6.07
C PRO A 100 -13.82 8.54 7.53
N GLY A 101 -12.77 8.98 8.22
CA GLY A 101 -12.85 9.43 9.62
C GLY A 101 -12.61 8.33 10.67
N ILE A 102 -12.34 7.09 10.28
CA ILE A 102 -11.93 6.01 11.18
C ILE A 102 -10.40 6.03 11.34
N ILE A 103 -9.92 6.06 12.59
CA ILE A 103 -8.50 5.85 12.90
C ILE A 103 -8.24 4.35 12.89
N LEU A 104 -7.42 3.89 11.93
CA LEU A 104 -6.87 2.54 11.95
C LEU A 104 -5.69 2.52 12.92
N SER A 105 -5.91 2.00 14.12
CA SER A 105 -4.88 1.88 15.15
C SER A 105 -4.83 0.45 15.67
N THR A 106 -3.61 -0.04 15.94
CA THR A 106 -3.39 -1.32 16.61
C THR A 106 -3.67 -1.26 18.12
N CYS A 107 -3.86 -0.04 18.67
CA CYS A 107 -4.25 0.21 20.04
C CYS A 107 -5.58 0.98 20.09
N PRO A 108 -6.54 0.61 20.95
CA PRO A 108 -7.78 1.37 21.11
C PRO A 108 -7.46 2.78 21.60
N THR A 109 -7.50 3.76 20.70
CA THR A 109 -7.39 5.17 21.05
C THR A 109 -8.79 5.69 21.36
N LYS A 110 -9.02 6.11 22.60
CA LYS A 110 -10.28 6.77 22.99
C LYS A 110 -10.25 8.17 22.39
N VAL A 111 -11.01 8.41 21.32
CA VAL A 111 -11.23 9.77 20.82
C VAL A 111 -12.08 10.51 21.84
N ILE A 112 -11.51 11.51 22.51
CA ILE A 112 -12.25 12.39 23.41
C ILE A 112 -12.49 13.69 22.65
N GLN A 113 -13.74 13.93 22.26
CA GLN A 113 -14.16 15.23 21.72
C GLN A 113 -14.13 16.23 22.88
N LEU A 114 -13.09 17.06 22.97
CA LEU A 114 -13.05 18.17 23.91
C LEU A 114 -13.94 19.28 23.35
N GLY A 115 -15.18 19.36 23.83
CA GLY A 115 -16.11 20.45 23.56
C GLY A 115 -15.63 21.73 24.23
N GLY A 116 -14.66 22.42 23.62
CA GLY A 116 -14.18 23.72 24.05
C GLY A 116 -14.37 24.74 22.93
N THR A 117 -15.25 25.72 23.13
CA THR A 117 -15.33 26.91 22.29
C THR A 117 -14.08 27.76 22.54
N VAL A 118 -13.25 27.96 21.53
CA VAL A 118 -12.09 28.86 21.61
C VAL A 118 -12.56 30.25 21.22
N ASP A 119 -12.81 31.12 22.21
CA ASP A 119 -12.97 32.55 21.98
C ASP A 119 -11.58 33.17 21.75
N ALA A 120 -11.30 33.56 20.51
CA ALA A 120 -10.12 34.33 20.16
C ALA A 120 -10.27 35.75 20.72
N ARG A 121 -9.64 36.02 21.87
CA ARG A 121 -9.33 37.40 22.29
C ARG A 121 -7.97 37.79 21.73
N ASN A 122 -8.02 38.66 20.73
CA ASN A 122 -6.86 39.31 20.13
C ASN A 122 -6.30 40.36 21.11
N SER A 123 -4.99 40.35 21.34
CA SER A 123 -4.23 41.46 21.94
C SER A 123 -2.98 41.70 21.11
#